data_AF-A0A822HLZ9-F1
#
_entry.id   AF-A0A822HLZ9-F1
#
_cell.length_a   1.000
_cell.length_b   1.000
_cell.length_c   1.000
_cell.angle_alpha   90.00
_cell.angle_beta   90.00
_cell.angle_gamma   90.00
#
_symmetry.space_group_name_H-M   'P 1'
#
loop_
_entity.id
_entity.type
_entity.pdbx_description
1 polymer ?
#
loop_
_entity_poly.entity_id
_entity_poly.type
_entity_poly.pdbx_seq_one_letter_code
_entity_poly.pdbx_strand_id
1 'polypeptide(L)' 'INIPPPPSDRIWIGFSEMPDLNLKVTPVFGESKYSYTLIHDFLESQIRDEIKRLLVLPAMDDQLLPFFRDWVIDM' A
#
# COMPACT_ATOMS: atom_id res chain seq x y z
N ILE A 1 -2.01 -4.95 13.98
CA ILE A 1 -1.75 -6.31 13.47
C ILE A 1 -2.89 -7.19 13.95
N ASN A 2 -3.70 -7.72 13.03
CA ASN A 2 -4.77 -8.67 13.34
C ASN A 2 -4.36 -10.03 12.76
N ILE A 3 -4.31 -11.07 13.60
CA ILE A 3 -3.94 -12.43 13.20
C ILE A 3 -5.23 -13.27 13.27
N PRO A 4 -5.69 -13.88 12.17
CA PRO A 4 -6.88 -14.71 12.19
C PRO A 4 -6.61 -16.04 12.95
N PRO A 5 -7.66 -16.74 13.44
CA PRO A 5 -7.49 -17.98 14.19
C PRO A 5 -6.76 -19.07 13.36
N PRO A 6 -5.99 -20.00 13.97
CA PRO A 6 -5.24 -21.03 13.26
C PRO A 6 -6.15 -21.92 12.39
N PRO A 7 -5.72 -22.42 11.21
CA PRO A 7 -4.43 -22.27 10.53
C PRO A 7 -4.46 -21.02 9.63
N SER A 8 -3.86 -19.93 10.09
CA SER A 8 -3.88 -18.67 9.37
C SER A 8 -2.50 -18.34 8.83
N ASP A 9 -2.24 -18.75 7.59
CA ASP A 9 -1.06 -18.36 6.81
C ASP A 9 -1.17 -16.89 6.34
N ARG A 10 -1.92 -16.05 7.04
CA ARG A 10 -2.40 -14.74 6.57
C ARG A 10 -2.28 -13.69 7.65
N ILE A 11 -1.74 -12.53 7.31
CA ILE A 11 -1.73 -11.34 8.17
C ILE A 11 -2.51 -10.23 7.49
N TRP A 12 -3.33 -9.52 8.26
CA TRP A 12 -3.89 -8.26 7.81
C TRP A 12 -3.00 -7.11 8.28
N ILE A 13 -2.48 -6.33 7.34
CA ILE A 13 -1.63 -5.17 7.60
C ILE A 13 -2.30 -3.88 7.12
N GLY A 14 -2.15 -2.82 7.89
CA GLY A 14 -2.72 -1.51 7.58
C GLY A 14 -2.27 -0.45 8.58
N PHE A 15 -2.43 0.81 8.21
CA PHE A 15 -2.16 1.98 9.03
C PHE A 15 -3.41 2.38 9.81
N SER A 16 -3.25 2.71 11.09
CA SER A 16 -4.37 3.19 11.91
C SER A 16 -4.89 4.56 11.46
N GLU A 17 -3.98 5.40 10.95
CA GLU A 17 -4.25 6.75 10.47
C GLU A 17 -3.48 6.98 9.16
N MET A 18 -3.76 8.09 8.47
CA MET A 18 -3.03 8.42 7.25
C MET A 18 -1.53 8.60 7.55
N PRO A 19 -0.63 7.85 6.89
CA PRO A 19 0.79 8.03 7.09
C PRO A 19 1.29 9.37 6.50
N ASP A 20 2.40 9.87 7.04
CA ASP A 20 3.13 10.98 6.45
C ASP A 20 3.80 10.52 5.15
N LEU A 21 3.29 11.03 4.03
CA LEU A 21 3.75 10.68 2.68
C LEU A 21 4.67 11.78 2.14
N ASN A 22 5.95 11.46 1.97
CA ASN A 22 6.89 12.27 1.20
C ASN A 22 7.00 11.71 -0.22
N LEU A 23 6.02 12.06 -1.07
CA LEU A 23 5.95 11.61 -2.46
C LEU A 23 6.60 12.66 -3.38
N LYS A 24 7.33 12.18 -4.38
CA LYS A 24 7.82 13.00 -5.49
C LYS A 24 7.39 12.33 -6.78
N VAL A 25 6.25 12.73 -7.31
CA VAL A 25 5.77 12.19 -8.58
C VAL A 25 6.48 12.91 -9.72
N THR A 26 6.98 12.20 -10.72
CA THR A 26 7.57 12.80 -11.93
C THR A 26 6.94 12.16 -13.17
N PRO A 27 6.27 12.93 -14.04
CA PRO A 27 5.69 12.38 -15.26
C PRO A 27 6.80 11.92 -16.23
N VAL A 28 6.59 10.77 -16.86
CA VAL A 28 7.56 10.16 -17.82
C VAL A 28 7.42 10.73 -19.24
N PHE A 29 6.49 11.66 -19.46
CA PHE A 29 6.31 12.31 -20.75
C PHE A 29 7.51 13.23 -21.05
N GLY A 30 8.15 13.01 -22.20
CA GLY A 30 9.40 13.69 -22.59
C GLY A 30 9.34 15.22 -22.56
N GLU A 31 10.53 15.84 -22.51
CA GLU A 31 10.86 17.27 -22.35
C GLU A 31 9.81 18.31 -22.78
N SER A 32 8.69 18.40 -22.08
CA SER A 32 7.77 19.53 -22.24
C SER A 32 8.09 20.56 -21.17
N LYS A 33 8.53 21.73 -21.61
CA LYS A 33 9.05 22.86 -20.82
C LYS A 33 8.00 23.57 -19.94
N TYR A 34 6.85 22.97 -19.71
CA TYR A 34 5.77 23.57 -18.93
C TYR A 34 5.77 22.99 -17.51
N SER A 35 5.77 23.88 -16.51
CA SER A 35 5.72 23.51 -15.09
C SER A 35 4.39 22.80 -14.81
N TYR A 36 4.43 21.47 -14.74
CA TYR A 36 3.25 20.63 -14.51
C TYR A 36 2.79 20.59 -13.06
N THR A 37 2.96 21.67 -12.31
CA THR A 37 2.66 21.72 -10.86
C THR A 37 1.26 21.17 -10.56
N LEU A 38 0.26 21.54 -11.37
CA LEU A 38 -1.11 21.02 -11.26
C LEU A 38 -1.22 19.49 -11.46
N ILE A 39 -0.45 18.91 -12.38
CA ILE A 39 -0.47 17.47 -12.65
C ILE A 39 0.27 16.72 -11.54
N HIS A 40 1.38 17.28 -11.05
CA HIS A 40 2.10 16.74 -9.90
C HIS A 40 1.19 16.68 -8.67
N ASP A 41 0.56 17.79 -8.31
CA ASP A 41 -0.36 17.89 -7.17
C ASP A 41 -1.54 16.92 -7.35
N PHE A 42 -2.11 16.83 -8.55
CA PHE A 42 -3.17 15.89 -8.87
C PHE A 42 -2.72 14.44 -8.67
N LEU A 43 -1.58 14.03 -9.21
CA LEU A 43 -1.09 12.66 -9.07
C LEU A 43 -0.75 12.30 -7.62
N GLU A 44 -0.15 13.24 -6.88
CA GLU A 44 0.11 13.07 -5.45
C GLU A 44 -1.18 12.88 -4.66
N SER A 45 -2.23 13.65 -4.97
CA SER A 45 -3.56 13.49 -4.36
C SER A 45 -4.15 12.11 -4.64
N GLN A 46 -4.06 11.63 -5.88
CA GLN A 46 -4.59 10.31 -6.27
C GLN A 46 -3.86 9.17 -5.54
N ILE A 47 -2.54 9.23 -5.44
CA ILE A 47 -1.76 8.22 -4.70
C ILE A 47 -2.12 8.25 -3.21
N ARG A 48 -2.25 9.45 -2.63
CA ARG A 48 -2.66 9.62 -1.23
C ARG A 48 -4.04 9.01 -0.98
N ASP A 49 -5.00 9.29 -1.85
CA ASP A 49 -6.36 8.75 -1.74
C ASP A 49 -6.37 7.22 -1.87
N GLU A 50 -5.56 6.66 -2.77
CA GLU A 50 -5.48 5.21 -2.95
C GLU A 50 -4.83 4.51 -1.74
N ILE A 51 -3.79 5.09 -1.15
CA ILE A 51 -3.19 4.59 0.10
C ILE A 51 -4.23 4.61 1.22
N LYS A 52 -4.99 5.69 1.33
CA LYS A 52 -6.08 5.79 2.31
C LYS A 52 -7.15 4.71 2.08
N ARG A 53 -7.52 4.48 0.82
CA ARG A 53 -8.57 3.54 0.45
C ARG A 53 -8.19 2.08 0.67
N LEU A 54 -6.93 1.72 0.45
CA LEU A 54 -6.46 0.34 0.48
C LEU A 54 -5.80 -0.08 1.80
N LEU A 55 -5.11 0.86 2.47
CA LEU A 55 -4.20 0.52 3.56
C LEU A 55 -4.50 1.25 4.88
N VAL A 56 -5.43 2.20 4.91
CA VAL A 56 -5.79 2.91 6.15
C VAL A 56 -7.09 2.35 6.72
N LEU A 57 -7.11 2.09 8.03
CA LEU A 57 -8.25 1.49 8.71
C LEU A 57 -9.58 2.20 8.38
N PRO A 58 -10.66 1.44 8.12
CA PRO A 58 -10.79 -0.02 8.29
C PRO A 58 -10.22 -0.86 7.14
N ALA A 59 -9.70 -0.25 6.07
CA ALA A 59 -9.07 -0.99 4.97
C ALA A 59 -7.73 -1.56 5.43
N MET A 60 -7.51 -2.84 5.13
CA MET A 60 -6.29 -3.58 5.43
C MET A 60 -5.99 -4.53 4.28
N ASP A 61 -4.71 -4.79 4.07
CA ASP A 61 -4.22 -5.71 3.06
C ASP A 61 -4.01 -7.11 3.66
N ASP A 62 -4.54 -8.14 3.00
CA ASP A 62 -4.47 -9.55 3.41
C ASP A 62 -3.28 -10.23 2.73
N GLN A 63 -2.18 -10.35 3.47
CA GLN A 63 -0.94 -10.88 2.96
C GLN A 63 -0.75 -12.33 3.39
N LEU A 64 -0.53 -13.21 2.41
CA LEU A 64 -0.14 -14.60 2.65
C LEU A 64 1.32 -14.63 3.12
N LEU A 65 1.59 -15.33 4.21
CA LEU A 65 2.93 -15.62 4.68
C LEU A 65 3.40 -16.95 4.10
N PRO A 66 4.26 -16.94 3.07
CA PRO A 66 4.68 -18.17 2.41
C PRO A 66 5.43 -19.13 3.35
N PHE A 67 6.05 -18.63 4.42
CA PHE A 67 6.85 -19.45 5.35
C PHE A 67 6.04 -20.42 6.21
N PHE A 68 4.72 -20.25 6.34
CA PHE A 68 3.88 -21.21 7.07
C PHE A 68 3.51 -22.44 6.24
N ARG A 69 3.59 -22.37 4.90
CA ARG A 69 3.30 -23.54 4.05
C ARG A 69 4.39 -24.60 4.08
N ASP A 70 5.66 -24.19 4.14
CA ASP A 70 6.79 -25.13 4.06
C ASP A 70 6.87 -26.02 5.33
N TRP A 71 6.49 -25.49 6.50
CA TRP A 71 6.48 -26.24 7.77
C TRP A 71 5.43 -27.35 7.84
N VAL A 72 4.34 -27.25 7.07
CA VAL A 72 3.26 -28.26 7.07
C VAL A 72 3.60 -29.45 6.17
N ILE A 73 4.52 -29.28 5.21
CA ILE A 73 4.93 -30.35 4.28
C ILE A 73 6.08 -31.19 4.87
N ASP A 74 6.83 -30.64 5.84
CA ASP A 74 7.94 -31.32 6.53
C ASP A 74 7.54 -32.06 7.83
N MET A 75 6.24 -32.22 8.14
CA MET A 75 5.71 -32.95 9.31
C MET A 75 5.01 -34.26 8.96
#